data_AF-A0AAV8X0H0-F1
#
_entry.id   AF-A0AAV8X0H0-F1
#
_cell.length_a   1.000
_cell.length_b   1.000
_cell.length_c   1.000
_cell.angle_alpha   90.00
_cell.angle_beta   90.00
_cell.angle_gamma   90.00
#
_symmetry.space_group_name_H-M   'P 1'
#
loop_
_entity.id
_entity.type
_entity.pdbx_description
1 polymer ?
#
loop_
_entity_poly.entity_id
_entity_poly.type
_entity_poly.pdbx_seq_one_letter_code
_entity_poly.pdbx_strand_id
1 'polypeptide(L)'
;MEMWKRNSEWCHCFRTGMTTRSHNTNNIVEVSIRIFKDIVLKRCKAFNSVSLVDFITYSMEQFYQQKLISSANSRRITLQIYFKKFANKCTKLTATKVNDFEYTVN
;
A
#
# COMPACT_ATOMS: atom_id res chain seq x y z
N MET A 1 1.73 21.28 3.26
CA MET A 1 2.63 21.57 4.41
C MET A 1 1.91 21.48 5.76
N GLU A 2 0.63 21.86 5.86
CA GLU A 2 -0.10 21.83 7.15
C GLU A 2 -0.27 20.43 7.77
N MET A 3 -0.55 19.37 6.99
CA MET A 3 -0.65 18.00 7.54
C MET A 3 0.63 17.51 8.23
N TRP A 4 1.80 17.99 7.78
CA TRP A 4 3.07 17.63 8.39
C TRP A 4 3.23 18.25 9.78
N LYS A 5 2.58 19.40 10.04
CA LYS A 5 2.58 20.03 11.37
C LYS A 5 1.82 19.20 12.41
N ARG A 6 0.85 18.37 12.00
CA ARG A 6 0.08 17.44 12.85
C ARG A 6 0.66 16.02 12.88
N ASN A 7 1.93 15.84 12.50
CA ASN A 7 2.54 14.52 12.41
C ASN A 7 2.54 13.74 13.73
N SER A 8 2.56 14.43 14.87
CA SER A 8 2.44 13.84 16.20
C SER A 8 1.14 13.07 16.43
N GLU A 9 0.05 13.45 15.77
CA GLU A 9 -1.27 12.85 15.97
C GLU A 9 -1.41 11.52 15.23
N TRP A 10 -0.85 11.41 14.01
CA TRP A 10 -1.01 10.25 13.14
C TRP A 10 0.24 9.38 13.03
N CYS A 11 1.44 9.93 13.23
CA CYS A 11 2.67 9.19 13.02
C CYS A 11 2.95 8.26 14.21
N HIS A 12 3.22 7.00 13.89
CA HIS A 12 3.35 5.94 14.89
C HIS A 12 4.56 6.14 15.82
N CYS A 13 5.61 6.85 15.35
CA CYS A 13 6.81 7.12 16.15
C CYS A 13 6.55 7.97 17.40
N PHE A 14 5.46 8.76 17.43
CA PHE A 14 5.07 9.57 18.59
C PHE A 14 4.16 8.82 19.59
N ARG A 15 3.79 7.55 19.32
CA ARG A 15 2.91 6.72 20.17
C ARG A 15 3.67 5.69 21.02
N THR A 16 4.99 5.85 21.15
CA THR A 16 5.93 4.93 21.81
C THR A 16 5.62 4.65 23.29
N GLY A 17 4.92 5.55 23.99
CA GLY A 17 4.52 5.36 25.40
C GLY A 17 3.16 4.68 25.61
N MET A 18 2.37 4.44 24.56
CA MET A 18 1.08 3.78 24.67
C MET A 18 1.26 2.27 24.50
N THR A 19 0.94 1.49 25.53
CA THR A 19 0.80 0.02 25.46
C THR A 19 -0.40 -0.37 24.62
N THR A 20 -0.29 -0.12 23.31
CA THR A 20 -1.17 -0.73 22.32
C THR A 20 -0.72 -2.18 22.18
N ARG A 21 -1.61 -3.14 22.47
CA ARG A 21 -1.44 -4.56 22.10
C ARG A 21 -1.40 -4.65 20.56
N SER A 22 -0.31 -4.21 19.97
CA SER A 22 -0.24 -3.89 18.56
C SER A 22 0.02 -5.16 17.75
N HIS A 23 -1.01 -5.63 17.03
CA HIS A 23 -0.85 -6.55 15.88
C HIS A 23 -0.30 -5.82 14.64
N ASN A 24 0.16 -4.59 14.77
CA ASN A 24 0.46 -3.70 13.66
C ASN A 24 1.71 -4.18 12.91
N THR A 25 2.75 -4.64 13.60
CA THR A 25 3.97 -5.15 12.96
C THR A 25 3.70 -6.46 12.23
N ASN A 26 3.05 -7.43 12.89
CA ASN A 26 2.79 -8.73 12.27
C ASN A 26 1.83 -8.61 11.08
N ASN A 27 0.74 -7.86 11.22
CA ASN A 27 -0.23 -7.69 10.14
C ASN A 27 0.38 -6.95 8.95
N ILE A 28 1.19 -5.90 9.18
CA ILE A 28 1.87 -5.18 8.09
C ILE A 28 2.86 -6.11 7.38
N VAL A 29 3.66 -6.87 8.12
CA VAL A 29 4.63 -7.81 7.56
C VAL A 29 3.93 -8.92 6.78
N GLU A 30 2.89 -9.53 7.34
CA GLU A 30 2.11 -10.58 6.69
C GLU A 30 1.44 -10.08 5.40
N VAL A 31 0.83 -8.89 5.44
CA VAL A 31 0.21 -8.28 4.25
C VAL A 31 1.27 -7.98 3.20
N SER A 32 2.42 -7.46 3.60
CA SER A 32 3.53 -7.14 2.68
C SER A 32 4.06 -8.40 2.00
N ILE A 33 4.30 -9.47 2.77
CA ILE A 33 4.74 -10.77 2.24
C ILE A 33 3.66 -11.38 1.34
N ARG A 34 2.38 -11.27 1.70
CA ARG A 34 1.25 -11.76 0.90
C ARG A 34 1.20 -11.05 -0.45
N ILE A 35 1.25 -9.72 -0.46
CA ILE A 35 1.29 -8.91 -1.68
C ILE A 35 2.48 -9.31 -2.55
N PHE A 36 3.65 -9.46 -1.94
CA PHE A 36 4.86 -9.85 -2.67
C PHE A 36 4.70 -11.23 -3.33
N LYS A 37 4.25 -12.24 -2.58
CA LYS A 37 4.00 -13.59 -3.11
C LYS A 37 2.93 -13.61 -4.21
N ASP A 38 1.84 -12.87 -4.03
CA ASP A 38 0.66 -12.93 -4.89
C ASP A 38 0.80 -12.07 -6.15
N ILE A 39 1.44 -10.91 -6.05
CA ILE A 39 1.50 -9.92 -7.14
C ILE A 39 2.85 -9.95 -7.86
N VAL A 40 3.95 -10.07 -7.11
CA VAL A 40 5.31 -10.05 -7.69
C VAL A 40 5.69 -11.46 -8.16
N LEU A 41 5.57 -12.46 -7.29
CA LEU A 41 5.90 -13.85 -7.62
C LEU A 41 4.75 -14.63 -8.29
N LYS A 42 3.54 -14.06 -8.31
CA LYS A 42 2.30 -14.66 -8.86
C LYS A 42 1.94 -16.04 -8.30
N ARG A 43 2.55 -16.47 -7.18
CA ARG A 43 2.54 -17.86 -6.68
C ARG A 43 2.85 -18.92 -7.74
N CYS A 44 3.49 -18.57 -8.86
CA CYS A 44 3.67 -19.50 -9.98
C CYS A 44 4.78 -20.53 -9.73
N LYS A 45 5.71 -20.26 -8.80
CA LYS A 45 6.81 -21.15 -8.43
C LYS A 45 7.13 -21.04 -6.95
N ALA A 46 7.55 -22.15 -6.35
CA ALA A 46 8.16 -22.14 -5.03
C ALA A 46 9.60 -21.58 -5.16
N PHE A 47 9.87 -20.46 -4.51
CA PHE A 47 11.22 -19.93 -4.38
C PHE A 47 11.81 -20.44 -3.07
N ASN A 48 12.95 -21.12 -3.13
CA ASN A 48 13.77 -21.32 -1.94
C ASN A 48 14.44 -19.98 -1.56
N SER A 49 15.01 -19.89 -0.35
CA SER A 49 15.59 -18.63 0.15
C SER A 49 16.69 -18.07 -0.75
N VAL A 50 17.50 -18.92 -1.38
CA VAL A 50 18.59 -18.50 -2.28
C VAL A 50 18.03 -17.91 -3.57
N SER A 51 17.10 -18.61 -4.21
CA SER A 51 16.42 -18.14 -5.43
C SER A 51 15.61 -16.87 -5.18
N LEU A 52 15.09 -16.67 -3.96
CA LEU A 52 14.39 -15.45 -3.59
C LEU A 52 15.34 -14.25 -3.50
N VAL A 53 16.50 -14.41 -2.88
CA VAL A 53 17.52 -13.36 -2.81
C VAL A 53 17.98 -12.99 -4.22
N ASP A 54 18.29 -13.99 -5.05
CA ASP A 54 18.69 -13.81 -6.44
C ASP A 54 17.63 -13.05 -7.27
N PHE A 55 16.35 -13.38 -7.08
CA PHE A 55 15.25 -12.65 -7.70
C PHE A 55 15.20 -11.18 -7.26
N ILE A 56 15.33 -10.92 -5.96
CA ILE A 56 15.30 -9.55 -5.41
C ILE A 56 16.46 -8.72 -5.94
N THR A 57 17.66 -9.31 -6.05
CA THR A 57 18.86 -8.59 -6.47
C THR A 57 18.90 -8.32 -7.98
N TYR A 58 18.45 -9.26 -8.82
CA TYR A 58 18.67 -9.16 -10.27
C TYR A 58 17.40 -8.97 -11.10
N SER A 59 16.25 -9.50 -10.66
CA SER A 59 15.04 -9.56 -11.49
C SER A 59 13.96 -8.56 -11.05
N MET A 60 13.94 -8.18 -9.78
CA MET A 60 12.89 -7.34 -9.20
C MET A 60 12.83 -5.95 -9.83
N GLU A 61 13.99 -5.33 -10.09
CA GLU A 61 14.04 -4.01 -10.72
C GLU A 61 13.42 -4.03 -12.13
N GLN A 62 13.87 -4.96 -12.99
CA GLN A 62 13.36 -5.12 -14.34
C GLN A 62 11.85 -5.40 -14.34
N PHE A 63 11.37 -6.21 -13.40
CA PHE A 63 9.95 -6.48 -13.22
C PHE A 63 9.15 -5.18 -12.97
N TYR A 64 9.61 -4.31 -12.08
CA TYR A 64 8.94 -3.05 -11.80
C TYR A 64 9.03 -2.07 -12.97
N GLN A 65 10.18 -1.97 -13.64
CA GLN A 65 10.32 -1.15 -14.85
C GLN A 65 9.30 -1.55 -15.93
N GLN A 66 9.19 -2.85 -16.23
CA GLN A 66 8.21 -3.35 -17.19
C GLN A 66 6.76 -3.09 -16.73
N LYS A 67 6.49 -3.20 -15.42
CA LYS A 67 5.16 -2.92 -14.87
C LYS A 67 4.78 -1.44 -15.01
N LEU A 68 5.72 -0.52 -14.79
CA LEU A 68 5.52 0.91 -14.99
C LEU A 68 5.29 1.24 -16.47
N ILE A 69 6.12 0.72 -17.37
CA ILE A 69 5.97 0.90 -18.83
C ILE A 69 4.63 0.33 -19.31
N SER A 70 4.22 -0.83 -18.80
CA SER A 70 2.94 -1.46 -19.13
C SER A 70 1.75 -0.63 -18.63
N SER A 71 1.89 0.02 -17.46
CA SER A 71 0.89 0.94 -16.90
C SER A 71 0.77 2.23 -17.71
N ALA A 72 1.91 2.84 -18.08
CA ALA A 72 1.94 4.05 -18.90
C ALA A 72 1.31 3.82 -20.28
N ASN A 73 1.57 2.66 -20.89
CA ASN A 73 0.99 2.26 -22.17
C ASN A 73 -0.46 1.76 -22.06
N SER A 74 -1.13 1.90 -20.90
CA SER A 74 -2.51 1.43 -20.65
C SER A 74 -2.78 -0.05 -20.98
N ARG A 75 -1.74 -0.88 -21.09
CA ARG A 75 -1.88 -2.32 -21.40
C ARG A 75 -2.41 -3.12 -20.22
N ARG A 76 -2.35 -2.57 -19.00
CA ARG A 76 -2.91 -3.15 -17.77
C ARG A 76 -4.13 -2.36 -17.30
N ILE A 77 -5.24 -2.61 -17.99
CA ILE A 77 -6.54 -1.95 -17.79
C ILE A 77 -7.06 -2.16 -16.35
N THR A 78 -6.70 -3.26 -15.69
CA THR A 78 -7.22 -3.60 -14.36
C THR A 78 -6.88 -2.57 -13.28
N LEU A 79 -5.64 -2.05 -13.24
CA LEU A 79 -5.25 -1.02 -12.27
C LEU A 79 -6.02 0.29 -12.51
N GLN A 80 -6.18 0.66 -13.77
CA GLN A 80 -6.99 1.83 -14.14
C GLN A 80 -8.47 1.63 -13.81
N ILE A 81 -9.01 0.42 -13.97
CA ILE A 81 -10.40 0.09 -13.58
C ILE A 81 -10.55 0.19 -12.06
N TYR A 82 -9.63 -0.38 -11.27
CA TYR A 82 -9.69 -0.28 -9.82
C TYR A 82 -9.58 1.17 -9.35
N PHE A 83 -8.67 1.94 -9.95
CA PHE A 83 -8.54 3.36 -9.66
C PHE A 83 -9.80 4.14 -10.02
N LYS A 84 -10.38 3.93 -11.20
CA LYS A 84 -11.65 4.56 -11.59
C LYS A 84 -12.79 4.17 -10.66
N LYS A 85 -12.90 2.90 -10.26
CA LYS A 85 -13.90 2.43 -9.28
C LYS A 85 -13.71 3.12 -7.93
N PHE A 86 -12.47 3.24 -7.47
CA PHE A 86 -12.14 3.93 -6.24
C PHE A 86 -12.49 5.42 -6.33
N ALA A 87 -12.07 6.10 -7.38
CA ALA A 87 -12.38 7.51 -7.63
C ALA A 87 -13.90 7.76 -7.68
N ASN A 88 -14.65 6.92 -8.38
CA ASN A 88 -16.10 6.98 -8.44
C ASN A 88 -16.80 6.70 -7.10
N LYS A 89 -16.14 5.98 -6.18
CA LYS A 89 -16.64 5.81 -4.81
C LYS A 89 -16.32 7.06 -3.98
N CYS A 90 -15.14 7.64 -4.17
CA CYS A 90 -14.71 8.88 -3.50
C CYS A 90 -15.58 10.08 -3.87
N THR A 91 -16.06 10.18 -5.11
CA THR A 91 -16.98 11.27 -5.50
C THR A 91 -18.32 11.24 -4.78
N LYS A 92 -18.71 10.08 -4.23
CA LYS A 92 -19.93 9.94 -3.42
C LYS A 92 -19.68 10.24 -1.94
N LEU A 93 -18.43 10.28 -1.51
CA LEU A 93 -18.04 10.47 -0.12
C LEU A 93 -17.85 11.97 0.11
N THR A 94 -18.74 12.56 0.89
CA THR A 94 -18.65 13.97 1.28
C THR A 94 -18.19 14.04 2.73
N ALA A 95 -16.95 14.47 2.94
CA ALA A 95 -16.40 14.65 4.28
C ALA A 95 -16.75 16.06 4.78
N THR A 96 -17.70 16.16 5.71
CA THR A 96 -18.01 17.41 6.41
C THR A 96 -17.20 17.49 7.69
N LYS A 97 -16.56 18.64 7.91
CA LYS A 97 -15.80 18.90 9.14
C LYS A 97 -16.79 19.18 10.27
N VAL A 98 -16.72 18.39 11.35
CA VAL A 98 -17.53 18.59 12.56
C VAL A 98 -16.74 19.41 13.56
N ASN A 99 -15.48 19.03 13.82
CA ASN A 99 -14.55 19.71 14.71
C ASN A 99 -13.13 19.75 14.10
N ASP A 100 -12.17 20.38 14.77
CA ASP A 100 -10.77 20.40 14.32
C ASP A 100 -10.11 19.02 14.20
N PHE A 101 -10.67 18.04 14.91
CA PHE A 101 -10.18 16.66 14.96
C PHE A 101 -11.16 15.63 14.40
N GLU A 102 -12.38 16.02 14.01
CA GLU A 102 -13.43 15.08 13.61
C GLU A 102 -14.10 15.49 12.30
N TYR A 103 -14.23 14.51 11.41
CA TYR A 103 -14.91 14.64 10.13
C TYR A 103 -15.95 13.52 10.03
N THR A 104 -17.18 13.90 9.70
CA THR A 104 -18.23 12.95 9.33
C THR A 104 -18.18 12.72 7.84
N VAL A 105 -18.12 11.45 7.43
CA VAL A 105 -18.11 11.06 6.03
C VAL A 105 -19.47 10.43 5.71
N ASN A 106 -20.26 11.11 4.89
CA ASN A 106 -21.51 10.60 4.31
C ASN A 106 -21.30 10.14 2.87
#